data_AF-A0A4U7J8J6-F1
#
_entry.id   AF-A0A4U7J8J6-F1
#
_cell.length_a   1.000
_cell.length_b   1.000
_cell.length_c   1.000
_cell.angle_alpha   90.00
_cell.angle_beta   90.00
_cell.angle_gamma   90.00
#
_symmetry.space_group_name_H-M   'P 1'
#
loop_
_entity.id
_entity.type
_entity.pdbx_description
1 polymer ?
#
loop_
_entity_poly.entity_id
_entity_poly.type
_entity_poly.pdbx_seq_one_letter_code
_entity_poly.pdbx_strand_id
1 'polypeptide(L)' 'MTNKGKQNSTLICIRRGTESELFDYQLEVGELGFTTDTHKLFIGSDDGNLQLAVGKPKKKKS' A
#
# COMPACT_ATOMS: atom_id res chain seq x y z
N MET A 1 29.28 11.35 -26.90
CA MET A 1 29.08 11.56 -25.45
C MET A 1 27.58 11.38 -25.18
N THR A 2 27.16 10.26 -24.57
CA THR A 2 25.74 10.02 -24.27
C THR A 2 25.42 10.53 -22.87
N ASN A 3 24.60 11.58 -22.81
CA ASN A 3 24.10 12.14 -21.56
C ASN A 3 23.08 11.16 -20.97
N LYS A 4 23.49 10.34 -19.99
CA LYS A 4 22.56 9.49 -19.23
C LYS A 4 21.82 10.38 -18.23
N GLY A 5 20.60 10.80 -18.58
CA GLY A 5 19.73 11.55 -17.69
C GLY A 5 19.58 10.84 -16.34
N LYS A 6 19.80 11.58 -15.25
CA LYS A 6 19.67 11.08 -13.88
C LYS A 6 18.20 10.71 -13.62
N GLN A 7 17.93 9.42 -13.48
CA GLN A 7 16.62 8.94 -13.05
C GLN A 7 16.45 9.28 -11.56
N ASN A 8 15.52 10.19 -11.25
CA ASN A 8 15.16 10.48 -9.87
C ASN A 8 14.22 9.37 -9.39
N SER A 9 14.73 8.47 -8.56
CA SER A 9 13.91 7.46 -7.87
C SER A 9 13.30 8.09 -6.61
N THR A 10 11.99 8.30 -6.61
CA THR A 10 11.24 8.69 -5.41
C THR A 10 10.82 7.43 -4.67
N LEU A 11 11.23 7.31 -3.40
CA LEU A 11 10.70 6.28 -2.51
C LEU A 11 9.33 6.73 -2.00
N ILE A 12 8.28 5.97 -2.34
CA ILE A 12 6.96 6.16 -1.78
C ILE A 12 6.84 5.25 -0.56
N CYS A 13 6.79 5.84 0.63
CA CYS A 13 6.49 5.12 1.86
C CYS A 13 4.97 5.09 2.04
N ILE A 14 4.40 3.91 2.22
CA ILE A 14 2.97 3.72 2.52
C ILE A 14 2.81 3.15 3.92
N ARG A 15 1.67 3.40 4.56
CA ARG A 15 1.35 2.81 5.86
C ARG A 15 1.18 1.31 5.73
N ARG A 16 1.66 0.57 6.74
CA ARG A 16 1.61 -0.91 6.74
C ARG A 16 1.27 -1.43 8.13
N GLY A 17 0.44 -2.47 8.19
CA GLY A 17 0.02 -3.16 9.41
C GLY A 17 -0.71 -4.46 9.08
N THR A 18 -1.32 -5.12 10.05
CA THR A 18 -2.34 -6.17 9.79
C THR A 18 -3.66 -5.53 9.34
N GLU A 19 -4.59 -6.33 8.84
CA GLU A 19 -5.92 -5.82 8.50
C GLU A 19 -6.65 -5.26 9.73
N SER A 20 -6.53 -5.91 10.90
CA SER A 20 -7.11 -5.40 12.15
C SER A 20 -6.54 -4.04 12.56
N GLU A 21 -5.21 -3.88 12.50
CA GLU A 21 -4.54 -2.62 12.83
C GLU A 21 -4.98 -1.50 11.87
N LEU A 22 -5.22 -1.82 10.60
CA LEU A 22 -5.69 -0.86 9.61
C LEU A 22 -7.18 -0.53 9.77
N PHE A 23 -7.99 -1.40 10.37
CA PHE A 23 -9.38 -1.08 10.71
C PHE A 23 -9.47 -0.18 11.95
N ASP A 24 -8.54 -0.34 12.89
CA ASP A 24 -8.44 0.53 14.08
C ASP A 24 -7.80 1.89 13.74
N TYR A 25 -7.23 2.05 12.54
CA TYR A 25 -6.55 3.26 12.08
C TYR A 25 -7.17 3.82 10.80
N GLN A 26 -7.84 4.96 10.90
CA GLN A 26 -8.35 5.70 9.75
C GLN A 26 -7.19 6.39 9.00
N LEU A 27 -7.01 6.06 7.73
CA LEU A 27 -6.06 6.72 6.83
C LEU A 27 -6.53 8.15 6.52
N GLU A 28 -5.59 9.07 6.33
CA GLU A 28 -5.92 10.39 5.79
C GLU A 28 -6.46 10.28 4.35
N VAL A 29 -7.28 11.25 3.92
CA VAL A 29 -7.83 11.25 2.56
C VAL A 29 -6.69 11.24 1.53
N GLY A 30 -6.64 10.19 0.71
CA GLY A 30 -5.59 9.97 -0.27
C GLY A 30 -4.33 9.25 0.23
N GLU A 31 -4.22 8.97 1.54
CA GLU A 31 -3.14 8.15 2.10
C GLU A 31 -3.32 6.67 1.73
N LEU A 32 -2.24 6.00 1.33
CA LEU A 32 -2.25 4.58 1.00
C LEU A 32 -1.88 3.73 2.22
N GLY A 33 -2.65 2.65 2.44
CA GLY A 33 -2.40 1.63 3.45
C GLY A 33 -2.31 0.23 2.85
N PHE A 34 -1.42 -0.60 3.38
CA PHE A 34 -1.25 -1.99 2.94
C PHE A 34 -1.27 -2.97 4.10
N THR A 35 -2.09 -4.01 4.00
CA THR A 35 -2.16 -5.06 5.01
C THR A 35 -1.14 -6.16 4.73
N THR A 36 -0.36 -6.52 5.75
CA THR A 36 0.79 -7.42 5.63
C THR A 36 0.41 -8.90 5.74
N ASP A 37 -0.75 -9.19 6.32
CA ASP A 37 -1.34 -10.50 6.52
C ASP A 37 -2.27 -10.88 5.36
N THR A 38 -3.15 -9.96 4.93
CA THR A 38 -4.13 -10.19 3.88
C THR A 38 -3.74 -9.64 2.52
N HIS A 39 -2.62 -8.91 2.44
CA HIS A 39 -2.07 -8.33 1.22
C HIS A 39 -3.05 -7.45 0.44
N LYS A 40 -3.91 -6.72 1.15
CA LYS A 40 -4.88 -5.78 0.57
C LYS A 40 -4.28 -4.38 0.55
N LEU A 41 -4.68 -3.60 -0.46
CA LEU A 41 -4.34 -2.19 -0.59
C LEU A 41 -5.59 -1.36 -0.33
N PHE A 42 -5.45 -0.31 0.48
CA PHE A 42 -6.50 0.63 0.84
C PHE A 42 -6.09 2.07 0.53
N ILE A 43 -7.07 2.94 0.36
CA ILE A 43 -6.90 4.40 0.36
C ILE A 43 -7.84 5.04 1.38
N GLY A 44 -7.36 6.05 2.10
CA GLY A 44 -8.22 6.84 2.97
C GLY A 44 -9.19 7.70 2.15
N SER A 45 -10.42 7.77 2.63
CA SER A 45 -11.50 8.61 2.09
C SER A 45 -12.34 9.17 3.22
N ASP A 46 -13.27 10.07 2.88
CA ASP A 46 -14.24 10.63 3.85
C ASP A 46 -15.15 9.55 4.46
N ASP A 47 -15.36 8.42 3.75
CA ASP A 47 -16.23 7.32 4.18
C ASP A 47 -15.49 6.19 4.93
N GLY A 48 -14.17 6.32 5.13
CA GLY A 48 -13.36 5.23 5.68
C GLY A 48 -12.18 4.83 4.80
N ASN A 49 -11.50 3.76 5.22
CA ASN A 49 -10.49 3.08 4.41
C ASN A 49 -11.17 2.26 3.29
N LEU A 50 -11.05 2.71 2.05
CA LEU A 50 -11.61 2.04 0.88
C LEU A 50 -10.62 1.02 0.32
N GLN A 51 -11.06 -0.21 0.11
CA GLN A 51 -10.23 -1.25 -0.50
C GLN A 51 -10.05 -0.99 -2.01
N LEU A 52 -8.81 -0.83 -2.45
CA LEU A 52 -8.45 -0.63 -3.86
C LEU A 52 -8.09 -1.92 -4.57
N ALA A 53 -7.36 -2.82 -3.90
CA ALA A 53 -6.86 -4.04 -4.53
C ALA A 53 -6.64 -5.15 -3.51
N VAL A 54 -6.65 -6.39 -4.00
CA VAL A 54 -6.29 -7.59 -3.24
C VAL A 54 -5.10 -8.26 -3.92
N GLY A 55 -3.99 -8.36 -3.21
CA GLY A 55 -2.80 -9.08 -3.64
C GLY A 55 -3.03 -10.60 -3.60
N LYS A 56 -2.44 -11.32 -4.55
CA LYS A 56 -2.44 -12.79 -4.48
C LYS A 56 -1.37 -13.22 -3.48
N PRO A 57 -1.72 -14.02 -2.44
CA PRO A 57 -0.70 -14.60 -1.58
C PRO A 57 0.26 -15.43 -2.45
N LYS A 58 1.57 -15.30 -2.20
CA LYS A 58 2.56 -16.15 -2.87
C LYS A 58 2.20 -17.60 -2.58
N LYS A 59 1.87 -18.38 -3.63
CA LYS A 59 1.72 -19.83 -3.50
C LYS A 59 3.00 -20.36 -2.85
N LYS A 60 2.88 -21.03 -1.70
CA LYS A 60 3.99 -21.81 -1.15
C LYS A 60 4.42 -22.79 -2.25
N LYS A 61 5.69 -22.76 -2.63
CA LYS A 61 6.25 -23.84 -3.44
C LYS A 61 6.20 -25.09 -2.56
N SER A 62 5.33 -26.03 -2.94
CA SER A 62 5.30 -27.39 -2.40
C SER A 62 6.58 -28.12 -2.76
#